data_AF-A0A7X9AUB3-F1
#
_entry.id   AF-A0A7X9AUB3-F1
#
_cell.length_a   1.000
_cell.length_b   1.000
_cell.length_c   1.000
_cell.angle_alpha   90.00
_cell.angle_beta   90.00
_cell.angle_gamma   90.00
#
_symmetry.space_group_name_H-M   'P 1'
#
loop_
_entity.id
_entity.type
_entity.pdbx_description
1 polymer ?
#
loop_
_entity_poly.entity_id
_entity_poly.type
_entity_poly.pdbx_seq_one_letter_code
_entity_poly.pdbx_strand_id
1 'polypeptide(L)'
;MTQTKKMYLAQNEAGEEFGPADQDTLIRWAEEGKINAFCKVRTTLIPKWDKAVDIPFLKPLLIAQVEEQLRKKHDSFFARLKKRVTLCAEDVVQTNALVKVKLETFNNASLPHRFMAGLIDTGVIIIGAILIYLFFALLFYLGIVGPENVFYLGFIVFWVWLLMYFTLSISLAVQTIGQRFWGIFLVRLDGRPFGMGRAFCYTLFLIPFGWLTVPVGMFKRTYRGIPEKISYTRMAKMKLLSKKPR
;
A
#
# COMPACT_ATOMS: atom_id res chain seq x y z
N MET A 1 -52.93 23.64 -28.98
CA MET A 1 -51.64 24.13 -29.51
C MET A 1 -50.67 22.96 -29.58
N THR A 2 -50.50 22.38 -30.76
CA THR A 2 -49.56 21.29 -31.03
C THR A 2 -48.14 21.84 -30.98
N GLN A 3 -47.39 21.58 -29.91
CA GLN A 3 -45.96 21.90 -29.89
C GLN A 3 -45.25 20.98 -30.88
N THR A 4 -44.71 21.56 -31.96
CA THR A 4 -43.90 20.83 -32.93
C THR A 4 -42.66 20.29 -32.22
N LYS A 5 -42.59 18.96 -32.08
CA LYS A 5 -41.49 18.26 -31.38
C LYS A 5 -40.18 18.54 -32.14
N LYS A 6 -39.20 19.15 -31.47
CA LYS A 6 -37.90 19.46 -32.09
C LYS A 6 -37.10 18.16 -32.25
N MET A 7 -36.73 17.85 -33.49
CA MET A 7 -35.88 16.68 -33.79
C MET A 7 -34.41 17.09 -33.89
N TYR A 8 -33.51 16.26 -33.36
CA TYR A 8 -32.06 16.49 -33.36
C TYR A 8 -31.30 15.35 -34.03
N LEU A 9 -30.13 15.69 -34.57
CA LEU A 9 -29.16 14.77 -35.14
C LEU A 9 -27.93 14.73 -34.25
N ALA A 10 -27.38 13.56 -33.98
CA ALA A 10 -26.14 13.39 -33.22
C ALA A 10 -25.03 12.84 -34.13
N GLN A 11 -23.80 13.31 -33.93
CA GLN A 11 -22.62 12.86 -34.67
C GLN A 11 -21.55 12.41 -33.68
N ASN A 12 -21.05 11.19 -33.89
CA ASN A 12 -19.96 10.62 -33.10
C ASN A 12 -18.58 11.16 -33.54
N GLU A 13 -17.55 10.89 -32.76
CA GLU A 13 -16.16 11.27 -33.08
C GLU A 13 -15.67 10.69 -34.43
N ALA A 14 -16.25 9.56 -34.85
CA ALA A 14 -15.96 8.90 -36.14
C ALA A 14 -16.68 9.55 -37.34
N GLY A 15 -17.54 10.56 -37.13
CA GLY A 15 -18.26 11.26 -38.20
C GLY A 15 -19.59 10.63 -38.61
N GLU A 16 -19.97 9.48 -38.04
CA GLU A 16 -21.26 8.83 -38.26
C GLU A 16 -22.41 9.68 -37.69
N GLU A 17 -23.41 9.97 -38.53
CA GLU A 17 -24.61 10.71 -38.16
C GLU A 17 -25.73 9.75 -37.75
N PHE A 18 -26.29 9.98 -36.56
CA PHE A 18 -27.47 9.31 -36.05
C PHE A 18 -28.69 10.17 -36.33
N GLY A 19 -29.69 9.53 -36.94
CA GLY A 19 -30.87 10.14 -37.54
C GLY A 19 -31.73 10.97 -36.58
N PRO A 20 -32.76 11.65 -37.13
CA PRO A 20 -33.51 12.66 -36.39
C PRO A 20 -34.27 12.01 -35.24
N ALA A 21 -33.86 12.34 -34.03
CA ALA A 21 -34.35 11.78 -32.79
C ALA A 21 -35.02 12.86 -31.94
N ASP A 22 -36.07 12.46 -31.23
CA ASP A 22 -36.69 13.29 -30.21
C ASP A 22 -35.76 13.43 -29.00
N GLN A 23 -35.99 14.48 -28.21
CA GLN A 23 -35.24 14.77 -26.99
C GLN A 23 -35.14 13.55 -26.05
N ASP A 24 -36.24 12.81 -25.85
CA ASP A 24 -36.28 11.63 -24.98
C ASP A 24 -35.42 10.48 -25.51
N THR A 25 -35.33 10.34 -26.84
CA THR A 25 -34.51 9.33 -27.50
C THR A 25 -33.02 9.65 -27.39
N LEU A 26 -32.63 10.93 -27.45
CA LEU A 26 -31.25 11.36 -27.20
C LEU A 26 -30.82 11.13 -25.76
N ILE A 27 -31.72 11.33 -24.81
CA ILE A 27 -31.45 11.03 -23.40
C ILE A 27 -31.16 9.53 -23.24
N ARG A 28 -31.98 8.65 -23.84
CA ARG A 28 -31.74 7.20 -23.82
C ARG A 28 -30.43 6.81 -24.49
N TRP A 29 -30.06 7.44 -25.60
CA TRP A 29 -28.77 7.18 -26.27
C TRP A 29 -27.55 7.64 -25.45
N ALA A 30 -27.69 8.71 -24.67
CA ALA A 30 -26.68 9.11 -23.71
C ALA A 30 -26.59 8.11 -22.55
N GLU A 31 -27.71 7.63 -22.01
CA GLU A 31 -27.74 6.60 -20.96
C GLU A 31 -27.15 5.26 -21.43
N GLU A 32 -27.41 4.86 -22.67
CA GLU A 32 -26.85 3.66 -23.31
C GLU A 32 -25.36 3.79 -23.66
N GLY A 33 -24.78 5.00 -23.53
CA GLY A 33 -23.37 5.27 -23.85
C GLY A 33 -23.06 5.35 -25.35
N LYS A 34 -24.08 5.48 -26.21
CA LYS A 34 -23.90 5.70 -27.66
C LYS A 34 -23.44 7.12 -27.98
N ILE A 35 -23.79 8.08 -27.12
CA ILE A 35 -23.40 9.48 -27.22
C ILE A 35 -22.48 9.82 -26.05
N ASN A 36 -21.25 10.22 -26.36
CA ASN A 36 -20.26 10.69 -25.40
C ASN A 36 -20.25 12.22 -25.29
N ALA A 37 -19.56 12.72 -24.27
CA ALA A 37 -19.38 14.16 -24.03
C ALA A 37 -18.76 14.93 -25.22
N PHE A 38 -18.02 14.23 -26.08
CA PHE A 38 -17.35 14.82 -27.24
C PHE A 38 -18.18 14.77 -28.53
N CYS A 39 -19.33 14.09 -28.51
CA CYS A 39 -20.23 14.03 -29.66
C CYS A 39 -20.83 15.41 -29.96
N LYS A 40 -21.14 15.65 -31.22
CA LYS A 40 -21.80 16.87 -31.68
C LYS A 40 -23.29 16.61 -31.88
N VAL A 41 -24.13 17.56 -31.54
CA VAL A 41 -25.57 17.47 -31.71
C VAL A 41 -26.06 18.75 -32.38
N ARG A 42 -26.95 18.61 -33.37
CA ARG A 42 -27.61 19.74 -34.04
C ARG A 42 -29.11 19.53 -34.09
N THR A 43 -29.86 20.62 -34.19
CA THR A 43 -31.30 20.55 -34.51
C THR A 43 -31.46 20.38 -36.02
N THR A 44 -32.43 19.58 -36.46
CA THR A 44 -32.76 19.38 -37.89
C THR A 44 -33.05 20.68 -38.65
N LEU A 45 -33.57 21.70 -37.96
CA LEU A 45 -33.97 22.99 -38.53
C LEU A 45 -32.83 24.03 -38.59
N ILE A 46 -31.74 23.84 -37.83
CA ILE A 46 -30.64 24.81 -37.73
C ILE A 46 -29.33 24.07 -38.06
N PRO A 47 -28.59 24.46 -39.11
CA PRO A 47 -27.40 23.72 -39.56
C PRO A 47 -26.16 23.90 -38.66
N LYS A 48 -26.34 24.28 -37.39
CA LYS A 48 -25.26 24.52 -36.43
C LYS A 48 -25.07 23.31 -35.52
N TRP A 49 -23.84 22.82 -35.43
CA TRP A 49 -23.46 21.73 -34.54
C TRP A 49 -22.93 22.29 -33.22
N ASP A 50 -23.57 21.92 -32.12
CA ASP A 50 -23.13 22.22 -30.76
C ASP A 50 -22.56 20.95 -30.09
N LYS A 51 -21.71 21.08 -29.07
CA LYS A 51 -21.21 19.91 -28.34
C LYS A 51 -22.31 19.35 -27.46
N ALA A 52 -22.37 18.03 -27.30
CA ALA A 52 -23.39 17.37 -26.50
C ALA A 52 -23.40 17.85 -25.03
N VAL A 53 -22.24 18.24 -24.48
CA VAL A 53 -22.09 18.80 -23.12
C VAL A 53 -22.73 20.18 -22.95
N ASP A 54 -22.83 20.96 -24.03
CA ASP A 54 -23.38 22.32 -23.99
C ASP A 54 -24.91 22.32 -24.05
N ILE A 55 -25.52 21.17 -24.36
CA ILE A 55 -26.98 21.01 -24.42
C ILE A 55 -27.55 20.86 -23.00
N PRO A 56 -28.50 21.72 -22.57
CA PRO A 56 -28.97 21.77 -21.19
C PRO A 56 -29.48 20.44 -20.60
N PHE A 57 -30.16 19.62 -21.42
CA PHE A 57 -30.75 18.35 -20.97
C PHE A 57 -29.77 17.17 -21.01
N LEU A 58 -28.66 17.26 -21.74
CA LEU A 58 -27.61 16.21 -21.81
C LEU A 58 -26.45 16.47 -20.85
N LYS A 59 -26.19 17.75 -20.54
CA LYS A 59 -25.15 18.20 -19.62
C LYS A 59 -25.06 17.41 -18.30
N PRO A 60 -26.15 17.20 -17.53
CA PRO A 60 -26.03 16.49 -16.24
C PRO A 60 -25.63 15.02 -16.41
N LEU A 61 -26.08 14.35 -17.47
CA LEU A 61 -25.79 12.94 -17.72
C LEU A 61 -24.35 12.73 -18.20
N LEU A 62 -23.89 13.59 -19.12
CA LEU A 62 -22.56 13.48 -19.71
C LEU A 62 -21.46 13.89 -18.72
N ILE A 63 -21.71 14.87 -17.84
CA ILE A 63 -20.76 15.23 -16.77
C ILE A 63 -20.57 14.05 -15.81
N ALA A 64 -21.67 13.38 -15.40
CA ALA A 64 -21.60 12.22 -14.53
C ALA A 64 -20.76 11.08 -15.15
N GLN A 65 -20.94 10.81 -16.45
CA GLN A 65 -20.16 9.80 -17.17
C GLN A 65 -18.67 10.15 -17.28
N VAL A 66 -18.34 11.43 -17.54
CA VAL A 66 -16.95 11.91 -17.63
C VAL A 66 -16.26 11.84 -16.26
N GLU A 67 -16.94 12.23 -15.19
CA GLU A 67 -16.41 12.12 -13.82
C GLU A 67 -16.14 10.68 -13.42
N GLU A 68 -17.03 9.75 -13.81
CA GLU A 68 -16.88 8.33 -13.51
C GLU A 68 -15.70 7.71 -14.29
N GLN A 69 -15.51 8.09 -15.55
CA GLN A 69 -14.36 7.66 -16.35
C GLN A 69 -13.03 8.24 -15.83
N LEU A 70 -13.02 9.51 -15.42
CA LEU A 70 -11.85 10.15 -14.81
C LEU A 70 -11.47 9.51 -13.47
N ARG A 71 -12.46 9.21 -12.61
CA ARG A 71 -12.24 8.45 -11.37
C ARG A 71 -11.64 7.08 -11.63
N LYS A 72 -12.21 6.29 -12.55
CA LYS A 72 -11.70 4.95 -12.90
C LYS A 72 -10.26 5.00 -13.44
N LYS A 73 -9.92 6.01 -14.25
CA LYS A 73 -8.58 6.17 -14.82
C LYS A 73 -7.54 6.62 -13.78
N HIS A 74 -7.92 7.57 -12.92
CA HIS A 74 -7.06 8.07 -11.83
C HIS A 74 -6.82 6.97 -10.78
N ASP A 75 -7.86 6.23 -10.38
CA ASP A 75 -7.74 5.11 -9.45
C ASP A 75 -6.91 3.96 -10.01
N SER A 76 -7.05 3.63 -11.30
CA SER A 76 -6.26 2.59 -11.96
C SER A 76 -4.77 2.94 -12.04
N PHE A 77 -4.43 4.20 -12.36
CA PHE A 77 -3.04 4.64 -12.46
C PHE A 77 -2.38 4.73 -11.07
N PHE A 78 -3.03 5.37 -10.10
CA PHE A 78 -2.52 5.45 -8.73
C PHE A 78 -2.46 4.08 -8.05
N ALA A 79 -3.43 3.18 -8.30
CA ALA A 79 -3.38 1.82 -7.77
C ALA A 79 -2.24 1.00 -8.39
N ARG A 80 -1.96 1.15 -9.68
CA ARG A 80 -0.83 0.49 -10.35
C ARG A 80 0.52 1.02 -9.87
N LEU A 81 0.66 2.34 -9.72
CA LEU A 81 1.88 2.96 -9.22
C LEU A 81 2.13 2.58 -7.75
N LYS A 82 1.07 2.60 -6.93
CA LYS A 82 1.13 2.17 -5.53
C LYS A 82 1.53 0.70 -5.42
N LYS A 83 0.92 -0.20 -6.19
CA LYS A 83 1.28 -1.64 -6.21
C LYS A 83 2.74 -1.90 -6.60
N ARG A 84 3.29 -1.15 -7.57
CA ARG A 84 4.69 -1.32 -8.01
C ARG A 84 5.71 -0.79 -7.01
N VAL A 85 5.38 0.30 -6.30
CA VAL A 85 6.30 0.89 -5.31
C VAL A 85 6.23 0.16 -3.97
N THR A 86 5.10 -0.45 -3.60
CA THR A 86 4.94 -0.92 -2.23
C THR A 86 5.44 -2.32 -1.93
N LEU A 87 5.85 -3.14 -2.92
CA LEU A 87 6.22 -4.57 -2.72
C LEU A 87 5.43 -5.17 -1.55
N CYS A 88 4.11 -4.98 -1.59
CA CYS A 88 3.26 -5.27 -0.44
C CYS A 88 3.34 -6.78 -0.23
N ALA A 89 3.67 -7.20 0.99
CA ALA A 89 3.27 -8.52 1.44
C ALA A 89 1.76 -8.66 1.14
N GLU A 90 1.43 -9.67 0.36
CA GLU A 90 0.06 -10.06 0.07
C GLU A 90 -0.66 -10.28 1.39
N ASP A 91 -1.95 -9.93 1.44
CA ASP A 91 -2.75 -9.96 2.65
C ASP A 91 -2.58 -11.32 3.37
N VAL A 92 -1.78 -11.37 4.44
CA VAL A 92 -1.83 -12.47 5.44
C VAL A 92 -3.07 -12.28 6.32
N VAL A 93 -4.16 -11.80 5.73
CA VAL A 93 -5.50 -12.16 6.13
C VAL A 93 -5.79 -13.39 5.29
N GLN A 94 -5.37 -14.57 5.76
CA GLN A 94 -5.99 -15.80 5.31
C GLN A 94 -7.49 -15.62 5.49
N THR A 95 -8.16 -15.35 4.38
CA THR A 95 -9.60 -15.27 4.24
C THR A 95 -10.16 -16.68 4.37
N ASN A 96 -10.14 -17.23 5.57
CA ASN A 96 -11.25 -18.07 5.99
C ASN A 96 -12.42 -17.10 6.18
N ALA A 97 -13.30 -17.03 5.19
CA ALA A 97 -14.35 -16.03 4.98
C ALA A 97 -15.38 -15.85 6.13
N LEU A 98 -15.19 -16.51 7.28
CA LEU A 98 -16.09 -16.49 8.42
C LEU A 98 -15.62 -15.59 9.59
N VAL A 99 -14.34 -15.22 9.66
CA VAL A 99 -13.84 -14.39 10.77
C VAL A 99 -12.99 -13.25 10.25
N LYS A 100 -13.58 -12.05 10.14
CA LYS A 100 -12.81 -10.81 10.02
C LYS A 100 -12.07 -10.58 11.34
N VAL A 101 -10.82 -11.01 11.41
CA VAL A 101 -9.97 -10.81 12.59
C VAL A 101 -9.68 -9.31 12.72
N LYS A 102 -10.40 -8.63 13.62
CA LYS A 102 -10.16 -7.20 13.92
C LYS A 102 -8.86 -7.04 14.68
N LEU A 103 -8.14 -5.94 14.48
CA LEU A 103 -6.93 -5.57 15.23
C LEU A 103 -7.06 -5.70 16.76
N GLU A 104 -8.27 -5.47 17.27
CA GLU A 104 -8.63 -5.56 18.69
C GLU A 104 -8.57 -6.98 19.26
N THR A 105 -8.62 -8.02 18.43
CA THR A 105 -8.58 -9.42 18.93
C THR A 105 -7.18 -9.86 19.36
N PHE A 106 -6.14 -9.11 18.98
CA PHE A 106 -4.78 -9.45 19.37
C PHE A 106 -4.36 -8.69 20.63
N ASN A 107 -3.84 -9.43 21.60
CA ASN A 107 -3.22 -8.84 22.79
C ASN A 107 -1.86 -8.21 22.42
N ASN A 108 -1.50 -7.14 23.11
CA ASN A 108 -0.17 -6.57 23.01
C ASN A 108 0.88 -7.59 23.44
N ALA A 109 1.98 -7.67 22.69
CA ALA A 109 3.14 -8.45 23.11
C ALA A 109 3.71 -7.84 24.40
N SER A 110 3.89 -8.67 25.43
CA SER A 110 4.48 -8.21 26.69
C SER A 110 5.93 -7.81 26.48
N LEU A 111 6.37 -6.78 27.21
CA LEU A 111 7.72 -6.22 27.09
C LEU A 111 8.84 -7.25 27.25
N PRO A 112 8.77 -8.23 28.17
CA PRO A 112 9.82 -9.24 28.28
C PRO A 112 9.97 -10.07 26.99
N HIS A 113 8.86 -10.42 26.33
CA HIS A 113 8.92 -11.17 25.08
C HIS A 113 9.52 -10.32 23.95
N ARG A 114 9.24 -9.01 23.93
CA ARG A 114 9.85 -8.09 22.96
C ARG A 114 11.36 -7.98 23.17
N PHE A 115 11.81 -7.94 24.42
CA PHE A 115 13.25 -7.93 24.75
C PHE A 115 13.93 -9.24 24.34
N MET A 116 13.32 -10.39 24.67
CA MET A 116 13.84 -11.70 24.29
C MET A 116 13.88 -11.90 22.77
N ALA A 117 12.89 -11.39 22.03
CA ALA A 117 12.94 -11.35 20.57
C ALA A 117 14.13 -10.51 20.08
N GLY A 118 14.37 -9.34 20.68
CA GLY A 118 15.53 -8.50 20.40
C GLY A 118 16.87 -9.21 20.65
N LEU A 119 16.99 -10.01 21.72
CA LEU A 119 18.21 -10.79 21.98
C LEU A 119 18.49 -11.84 20.90
N ILE A 120 17.46 -12.51 20.40
CA ILE A 120 17.61 -13.46 19.28
C ILE A 120 18.06 -12.72 18.02
N ASP A 121 17.45 -11.57 17.71
CA ASP A 121 17.86 -10.74 16.57
C ASP A 121 19.31 -10.24 16.73
N THR A 122 19.75 -9.89 17.94
CA THR A 122 21.16 -9.57 18.23
C THR A 122 22.08 -10.75 17.92
N GLY A 123 21.66 -11.98 18.23
CA GLY A 123 22.42 -13.18 17.84
C GLY A 123 22.59 -13.31 16.33
N VAL A 124 21.52 -13.06 15.56
CA VAL A 124 21.58 -13.05 14.08
C VAL A 124 22.54 -11.96 13.59
N ILE A 125 22.48 -10.76 14.19
CA ILE A 125 23.37 -9.63 13.88
C ILE A 125 24.84 -9.98 14.13
N ILE A 126 25.15 -10.60 15.28
CA ILE A 126 26.51 -11.02 15.63
C ILE A 126 27.04 -12.04 14.62
N ILE A 127 26.25 -13.06 14.28
CA ILE A 127 26.65 -14.07 13.29
C ILE A 127 26.94 -13.41 11.94
N GLY A 128 26.04 -12.54 11.46
CA GLY A 128 26.26 -11.82 10.20
C GLY A 128 27.48 -10.90 10.23
N ALA A 129 27.71 -10.19 11.36
CA ALA A 129 28.89 -9.35 11.55
C ALA A 129 30.19 -10.17 11.48
N ILE A 130 30.22 -11.35 12.12
CA ILE A 130 31.39 -12.26 12.06
C ILE A 130 31.62 -12.73 10.61
N LEU A 131 30.58 -13.13 9.90
CA LEU A 131 30.70 -13.58 8.50
C LEU A 131 31.22 -12.47 7.59
N ILE A 132 30.71 -11.25 7.73
CA ILE A 132 31.18 -10.07 6.97
C ILE A 132 32.62 -9.75 7.33
N TYR A 133 32.98 -9.78 8.62
CA TYR A 133 34.35 -9.58 9.07
C TYR A 133 35.31 -10.60 8.47
N LEU A 134 34.97 -11.90 8.53
CA LEU A 134 35.78 -12.97 7.95
C LEU A 134 35.92 -12.84 6.43
N PHE A 135 34.85 -12.43 5.75
CA PHE A 135 34.88 -12.17 4.31
C PHE A 135 35.84 -11.02 3.95
N PHE A 136 35.78 -9.89 4.66
CA PHE A 136 36.68 -8.76 4.42
C PHE A 136 38.12 -9.04 4.88
N ALA A 137 38.31 -9.83 5.94
CA ALA A 137 39.64 -10.31 6.34
C ALA A 137 40.26 -11.20 5.26
N LEU A 138 39.47 -12.07 4.61
CA LEU A 138 39.91 -12.87 3.47
C LEU A 138 40.27 -11.99 2.26
N LEU A 139 39.44 -11.00 1.92
CA LEU A 139 39.74 -10.07 0.82
C LEU A 139 41.03 -9.27 1.07
N PHE A 140 41.27 -8.87 2.32
CA PHE A 140 42.51 -8.23 2.72
C PHE A 140 43.72 -9.17 2.60
N TYR A 141 43.58 -10.42 3.09
CA TYR A 141 44.63 -11.43 2.97
C TYR A 141 45.02 -11.72 1.51
N LEU A 142 44.04 -11.70 0.59
CA LEU A 142 44.24 -11.85 -0.85
C LEU A 142 44.81 -10.59 -1.54
N GLY A 143 44.99 -9.48 -0.81
CA GLY A 143 45.51 -8.23 -1.35
C GLY A 143 44.53 -7.46 -2.25
N ILE A 144 43.24 -7.82 -2.24
CA ILE A 144 42.21 -7.18 -3.07
C ILE A 144 41.83 -5.81 -2.53
N VAL A 145 41.86 -5.66 -1.20
CA VAL A 145 41.45 -4.44 -0.50
C VAL A 145 42.58 -3.93 0.37
N GLY A 146 42.92 -2.65 0.24
CA GLY A 146 43.96 -2.00 1.04
C GLY A 146 43.60 -1.85 2.53
N PRO A 147 44.61 -1.71 3.41
CA PRO A 147 44.43 -1.60 4.85
C PRO A 147 43.60 -0.36 5.26
N GLU A 148 43.69 0.72 4.47
CA GLU A 148 42.93 1.95 4.71
C GLU A 148 41.43 1.81 4.42
N ASN A 149 41.04 0.88 3.54
CA ASN A 149 39.67 0.78 3.04
C ASN A 149 38.89 -0.43 3.59
N VAL A 150 39.58 -1.49 4.03
CA VAL A 150 38.94 -2.76 4.43
C VAL A 150 37.90 -2.57 5.52
N PHE A 151 38.21 -1.76 6.54
CA PHE A 151 37.29 -1.49 7.63
C PHE A 151 36.05 -0.73 7.17
N TYR A 152 36.23 0.37 6.41
CA TYR A 152 35.12 1.20 5.96
C TYR A 152 34.19 0.45 5.02
N LEU A 153 34.73 -0.33 4.09
CA LEU A 153 33.94 -1.17 3.19
C LEU A 153 33.16 -2.24 3.98
N GLY A 154 33.82 -2.93 4.91
CA GLY A 154 33.16 -3.90 5.79
C GLY A 154 32.05 -3.27 6.62
N PHE A 155 32.27 -2.06 7.15
CA PHE A 155 31.29 -1.32 7.92
C PHE A 155 30.09 -0.88 7.08
N ILE A 156 30.31 -0.39 5.84
CA ILE A 156 29.23 -0.04 4.92
C ILE A 156 28.40 -1.28 4.57
N VAL A 157 29.05 -2.38 4.22
CA VAL A 157 28.37 -3.66 3.90
C VAL A 157 27.57 -4.15 5.11
N PHE A 158 28.12 -4.07 6.31
CA PHE A 158 27.41 -4.39 7.54
C PHE A 158 26.14 -3.54 7.73
N TRP A 159 26.23 -2.21 7.56
CA TRP A 159 25.07 -1.34 7.68
C TRP A 159 24.00 -1.62 6.63
N VAL A 160 24.40 -1.83 5.37
CA VAL A 160 23.46 -2.21 4.30
C VAL A 160 22.78 -3.52 4.62
N TRP A 161 23.55 -4.54 5.04
CA TRP A 161 23.03 -5.84 5.44
C TRP A 161 22.07 -5.74 6.62
N LEU A 162 22.42 -4.98 7.66
CA LEU A 162 21.60 -4.77 8.85
C LEU A 162 20.26 -4.12 8.49
N LEU A 163 20.28 -3.05 7.68
CA LEU A 163 19.08 -2.38 7.22
C LEU A 163 18.22 -3.29 6.35
N MET A 164 18.84 -4.06 5.45
CA MET A 164 18.14 -5.04 4.61
C MET A 164 17.50 -6.14 5.45
N TYR A 165 18.20 -6.71 6.43
CA TYR A 165 17.68 -7.75 7.32
C TYR A 165 16.37 -7.30 7.96
N PHE A 166 16.37 -6.22 8.72
CA PHE A 166 15.17 -5.75 9.41
C PHE A 166 14.08 -5.29 8.43
N THR A 167 14.43 -4.52 7.40
CA THR A 167 13.45 -3.96 6.46
C THR A 167 12.75 -5.06 5.67
N LEU A 168 13.48 -6.04 5.15
CA LEU A 168 12.91 -7.14 4.37
C LEU A 168 12.14 -8.10 5.26
N SER A 169 12.66 -8.48 6.42
CA SER A 169 11.93 -9.36 7.35
C SER A 169 10.59 -8.73 7.77
N ILE A 170 10.59 -7.45 8.12
CA ILE A 170 9.37 -6.76 8.54
C ILE A 170 8.45 -6.46 7.34
N SER A 171 8.98 -6.11 6.17
CA SER A 171 8.14 -5.81 4.99
C SER A 171 7.49 -7.05 4.38
N LEU A 172 8.19 -8.20 4.38
CA LEU A 172 7.72 -9.43 3.74
C LEU A 172 6.97 -10.35 4.70
N ALA A 173 7.47 -10.49 5.93
CA ALA A 173 6.94 -11.43 6.91
C ALA A 173 6.30 -10.74 8.12
N VAL A 174 6.35 -9.40 8.20
CA VAL A 174 5.78 -8.61 9.33
C VAL A 174 6.48 -8.91 10.67
N GLN A 175 7.53 -9.73 10.63
CA GLN A 175 8.24 -10.30 11.77
C GLN A 175 9.73 -10.45 11.43
N THR A 176 10.59 -10.14 12.39
CA THR A 176 12.00 -10.59 12.38
C THR A 176 12.11 -12.05 12.82
N ILE A 177 13.30 -12.65 12.70
CA ILE A 177 13.54 -14.03 13.15
C ILE A 177 13.26 -14.16 14.65
N GLY A 178 13.77 -13.21 15.46
CA GLY A 178 13.50 -13.19 16.89
C GLY A 178 12.01 -13.01 17.22
N GLN A 179 11.32 -12.13 16.50
CA GLN A 179 9.88 -11.93 16.69
C GLN A 179 9.07 -13.17 16.32
N ARG A 180 9.45 -13.87 15.24
CA ARG A 180 8.82 -15.11 14.79
C ARG A 180 8.93 -16.21 15.83
N PHE A 181 10.10 -16.34 16.47
CA PHE A 181 10.32 -17.32 17.54
C PHE A 181 9.36 -17.14 18.72
N TRP A 182 9.06 -15.89 19.08
CA TRP A 182 8.16 -15.55 20.19
C TRP A 182 6.68 -15.33 19.77
N GLY A 183 6.35 -15.54 18.50
CA GLY A 183 5.01 -15.31 17.95
C GLY A 183 4.57 -13.85 18.02
N ILE A 184 5.52 -12.90 17.97
CA ILE A 184 5.27 -11.47 17.98
C ILE A 184 5.22 -10.99 16.53
N PHE A 185 4.27 -10.14 16.17
CA PHE A 185 4.20 -9.52 14.85
C PHE A 185 3.83 -8.05 14.95
N LEU A 186 4.25 -7.30 13.94
CA LEU A 186 3.99 -5.88 13.86
C LEU A 186 2.66 -5.61 13.15
N VAL A 187 1.67 -5.04 13.83
CA VAL A 187 0.39 -4.70 13.18
C VAL A 187 0.30 -3.20 13.01
N ARG A 188 -0.16 -2.77 11.84
CA ARG A 188 -0.51 -1.37 11.61
C ARG A 188 -1.87 -1.07 12.22
N LEU A 189 -1.96 0.04 12.94
CA LEU A 189 -3.21 0.44 13.62
C LEU A 189 -4.34 0.79 12.62
N ASP A 190 -4.01 1.22 11.40
CA ASP A 190 -4.97 1.44 10.31
C ASP A 190 -5.45 0.15 9.60
N GLY A 191 -4.91 -1.03 9.95
CA GLY A 191 -5.22 -2.30 9.29
C GLY A 191 -4.69 -2.47 7.86
N ARG A 192 -3.94 -1.50 7.35
CA ARG A 192 -3.30 -1.56 6.01
C ARG A 192 -2.00 -2.38 6.04
N PRO A 193 -1.56 -2.95 4.91
CA PRO A 193 -0.31 -3.70 4.83
C PRO A 193 0.92 -2.85 5.17
N PHE A 194 1.97 -3.55 5.61
CA PHE A 194 3.22 -2.96 6.03
C PHE A 194 4.16 -2.79 4.82
N GLY A 195 4.11 -1.62 4.19
CA GLY A 195 4.94 -1.33 3.01
C GLY A 195 6.43 -1.13 3.34
N MET A 196 7.29 -1.46 2.38
CA MET A 196 8.75 -1.45 2.54
C MET A 196 9.32 -0.11 3.01
N GLY A 197 8.83 1.02 2.49
CA GLY A 197 9.30 2.35 2.93
C GLY A 197 8.99 2.66 4.40
N ARG A 198 7.84 2.19 4.91
CA ARG A 198 7.51 2.32 6.34
C ARG A 198 8.32 1.36 7.19
N ALA A 199 8.57 0.14 6.69
CA ALA A 199 9.46 -0.81 7.35
C ALA A 199 10.86 -0.24 7.48
N PHE A 200 11.36 0.42 6.44
CA PHE A 200 12.64 1.11 6.49
C PHE A 200 12.67 2.23 7.54
N CYS A 201 11.66 3.12 7.54
CA CYS A 201 11.56 4.15 8.58
C CYS A 201 11.45 3.54 9.99
N TYR A 202 10.69 2.47 10.16
CA TYR A 202 10.59 1.75 11.42
C TYR A 202 11.96 1.23 11.87
N THR A 203 12.70 0.56 10.97
CA THR A 203 14.05 0.05 11.21
C THR A 203 15.03 1.16 11.60
N LEU A 204 14.99 2.31 10.91
CA LEU A 204 15.85 3.46 11.20
C LEU A 204 15.68 3.97 12.64
N PHE A 205 14.46 3.93 13.19
CA PHE A 205 14.22 4.31 14.58
C PHE A 205 14.40 3.13 15.55
N LEU A 206 14.23 1.89 15.08
CA LEU A 206 14.41 0.68 15.89
C LEU A 206 15.87 0.51 16.32
N ILE A 207 16.83 0.72 15.42
CA ILE A 207 18.25 0.51 15.72
C ILE A 207 18.74 1.41 16.88
N PRO A 208 18.58 2.75 16.83
CA PRO A 208 19.05 3.63 17.91
C PRO A 208 18.12 3.69 19.12
N PHE A 209 16.80 3.49 18.97
CA PHE A 209 15.83 3.71 20.06
C PHE A 209 15.07 2.45 20.51
N GLY A 210 15.25 1.32 19.84
CA GLY A 210 14.52 0.08 20.15
C GLY A 210 14.83 -0.43 21.55
N TRP A 211 16.10 -0.40 21.95
CA TRP A 211 16.55 -0.82 23.27
C TRP A 211 15.97 0.03 24.42
N LEU A 212 15.70 1.32 24.18
CA LEU A 212 15.04 2.21 25.16
C LEU A 212 13.58 1.83 25.46
N THR A 213 12.95 1.04 24.59
CA THR A 213 11.56 0.63 24.75
C THR A 213 11.36 -0.20 26.03
N VAL A 214 12.37 -0.96 26.43
CA VAL A 214 12.32 -1.82 27.63
C VAL A 214 12.41 -1.02 28.93
N PRO A 215 13.45 -0.22 29.20
CA PRO A 215 13.55 0.54 30.45
C PRO A 215 12.42 1.56 30.60
N VAL A 216 12.01 2.24 29.52
CA VAL A 216 10.92 3.24 29.58
C VAL A 216 9.54 2.58 29.70
N GLY A 217 9.39 1.41 29.10
CA GLY A 217 8.12 0.68 29.08
C GLY A 217 7.86 -0.18 30.30
N MET A 218 8.87 -0.57 31.07
CA MET A 218 8.82 -1.67 32.05
C MET A 218 7.63 -1.60 33.03
N PHE A 219 7.20 -0.39 33.38
CA PHE A 219 6.09 -0.15 34.32
C PHE A 219 4.70 0.00 33.66
N LYS A 220 4.62 -0.06 32.33
CA LYS A 220 3.38 0.11 31.55
C LYS A 220 3.03 -1.19 30.83
N ARG A 221 1.86 -1.76 31.14
CA ARG A 221 1.34 -2.96 30.47
C ARG A 221 1.16 -2.80 28.95
N THR A 222 0.91 -1.57 28.49
CA THR A 222 0.66 -1.24 27.08
C THR A 222 1.54 -0.08 26.63
N TYR A 223 2.85 -0.31 26.59
CA TYR A 223 3.81 0.66 26.06
C TYR A 223 4.08 0.45 24.56
N ARG A 224 4.11 1.54 23.80
CA ARG A 224 4.58 1.58 22.41
C ARG A 224 5.90 2.33 22.37
N GLY A 225 6.93 1.70 21.81
CA GLY A 225 8.23 2.36 21.62
C GLY A 225 8.15 3.54 20.66
N ILE A 226 9.19 4.37 20.65
CA ILE A 226 9.39 5.43 19.65
C ILE A 226 9.19 4.92 18.21
N PRO A 227 9.80 3.79 17.77
CA PRO A 227 9.60 3.29 16.41
C PRO A 227 8.13 2.90 16.13
N GLU A 228 7.41 2.35 17.11
CA GLU A 228 5.98 2.03 16.99
C GLU A 228 5.10 3.28 16.86
N LYS A 229 5.40 4.33 17.63
CA LYS A 229 4.64 5.60 17.58
C LYS A 229 4.80 6.30 16.23
N ILE A 230 6.03 6.41 15.73
CA ILE A 230 6.34 7.12 14.48
C ILE A 230 5.75 6.37 13.27
N SER A 231 5.89 5.05 13.25
CA SER A 231 5.39 4.23 12.14
C SER A 231 3.89 3.95 12.19
N TYR A 232 3.21 4.37 13.26
CA TYR A 232 1.80 4.08 13.55
C TYR A 232 1.49 2.57 13.61
N THR A 233 2.34 1.85 14.36
CA THR A 233 2.26 0.40 14.53
C THR A 233 2.16 -0.01 15.99
N ARG A 234 1.93 -1.31 16.18
CA ARG A 234 1.84 -1.96 17.48
C ARG A 234 2.35 -3.39 17.36
N MET A 235 3.26 -3.80 18.25
CA MET A 235 3.62 -5.22 18.35
C MET A 235 2.53 -6.01 19.08
N ALA A 236 1.94 -6.97 18.38
CA ALA A 236 0.94 -7.89 18.87
C ALA A 236 1.52 -9.30 19.05
N LYS A 237 0.94 -10.09 19.94
CA LYS A 237 1.29 -11.51 20.11
C LYS A 237 0.20 -12.39 19.51
N MET A 238 0.58 -13.42 18.75
CA MET A 238 -0.36 -14.42 18.27
C MET A 238 -0.95 -15.17 19.46
N LYS A 239 -2.28 -15.22 19.53
CA LYS A 239 -2.97 -16.11 20.46
C LYS A 239 -3.01 -17.49 19.80
N LEU A 240 -2.29 -18.46 20.33
CA LEU A 240 -2.52 -19.85 19.97
C LEU A 240 -3.97 -20.15 20.34
N LEU A 241 -4.82 -20.40 19.34
CA LEU A 241 -6.15 -20.95 19.58
C LEU A 241 -5.91 -22.32 20.21
N SER A 242 -6.10 -22.42 21.51
CA SER A 242 -6.15 -23.70 22.20
C SER A 242 -7.32 -24.48 21.60
N LYS A 243 -7.02 -25.43 20.71
CA LYS A 243 -7.93 -26.54 20.45
C LYS A 243 -7.95 -27.36 21.73
N LYS A 244 -8.83 -27.02 22.66
CA LYS A 244 -9.31 -27.97 23.67
C LYS A 244 -10.62 -28.53 23.11
N PRO A 245 -10.64 -29.72 22.50
CA PRO A 245 -11.90 -30.42 22.35
C PRO A 245 -12.40 -30.70 23.77
N ARG A 246 -13.67 -30.38 24.02
CA ARG A 246 -14.39 -30.83 25.20
C ARG A 246 -14.49 -32.34 25.19
#